data_AF-K9XZY4-F1
#
_entry.id   AF-K9XZY4-F1
#
_cell.length_a   1.000
_cell.length_b   1.000
_cell.length_c   1.000
_cell.angle_alpha   90.00
_cell.angle_beta   90.00
_cell.angle_gamma   90.00
#
_symmetry.space_group_name_H-M   'P 1'
#
loop_
_entity.id
_entity.type
_entity.pdbx_description
1 polymer ?
#
loop_
_entity_poly.entity_id
_entity_poly.type
_entity_poly.pdbx_seq_one_letter_code
_entity_poly.pdbx_strand_id
1 'polypeptide(L)'
;MADILAQPEQFKAELKEKWLNYYQENRSWLQQCMNENSGWCDCVEYEEEELKSFEVEEDYCPRRPECYFILGVVSVLEPSVRGLFTFMEYSTGSSEQLVNALGLDFDPELELKKRPQQEKTASEYLDQIREEIKT
;
A
#
# COMPACT_ATOMS: atom_id res chain seq x y z
N MET A 1 -5.84 10.33 -13.94
CA MET A 1 -5.97 10.09 -12.50
C MET A 1 -7.44 10.03 -12.18
N ALA A 2 -7.84 8.99 -11.45
CA ALA A 2 -9.20 8.89 -10.97
C ALA A 2 -9.53 10.08 -10.06
N ASP A 3 -10.76 10.58 -10.16
CA ASP A 3 -11.27 11.56 -9.22
C ASP A 3 -11.77 10.80 -7.98
N ILE A 4 -11.31 11.17 -6.79
CA ILE A 4 -11.67 10.45 -5.56
C ILE A 4 -13.18 10.44 -5.28
N LEU A 5 -13.91 11.49 -5.68
CA LEU A 5 -15.34 11.61 -5.44
C LEU A 5 -16.15 10.83 -6.46
N ALA A 6 -15.66 10.72 -7.70
CA ALA A 6 -16.33 9.97 -8.74
C ALA A 6 -15.97 8.47 -8.70
N GLN A 7 -14.72 8.13 -8.37
CA GLN A 7 -14.13 6.79 -8.51
C GLN A 7 -13.19 6.49 -7.32
N PRO A 8 -13.71 6.40 -6.08
CA PRO A 8 -12.90 6.28 -4.87
C PRO A 8 -12.01 5.03 -4.84
N GLU A 9 -12.52 3.88 -5.27
CA GLU A 9 -11.75 2.63 -5.23
C GLU A 9 -10.60 2.61 -6.25
N GLN A 10 -10.84 3.14 -7.45
CA GLN A 10 -9.77 3.30 -8.44
C GLN A 10 -8.72 4.30 -7.95
N PHE A 11 -9.15 5.39 -7.33
CA PHE A 11 -8.24 6.36 -6.73
C PHE A 11 -7.35 5.74 -5.65
N LYS A 12 -7.93 4.97 -4.71
CA LYS A 12 -7.17 4.26 -3.68
C LYS A 12 -6.16 3.30 -4.30
N ALA A 13 -6.55 2.55 -5.33
CA ALA A 13 -5.64 1.64 -6.04
C ALA A 13 -4.47 2.39 -6.70
N GLU A 14 -4.74 3.50 -7.40
CA GLU A 14 -3.70 4.35 -8.00
C GLU A 14 -2.76 4.94 -6.93
N LEU A 15 -3.31 5.36 -5.79
CA LEU A 15 -2.53 5.92 -4.68
C LEU A 15 -1.66 4.87 -4.00
N LYS A 16 -2.19 3.66 -3.78
CA LYS A 16 -1.46 2.50 -3.27
C LYS A 16 -0.27 2.17 -4.17
N GLU A 17 -0.46 2.12 -5.48
CA GLU A 17 0.62 1.84 -6.42
C GLU A 17 1.71 2.92 -6.40
N LYS A 18 1.33 4.20 -6.32
CA LYS A 18 2.28 5.30 -6.16
C LYS A 18 3.09 5.18 -4.88
N TRP A 19 2.44 4.88 -3.77
CA TRP A 19 3.10 4.67 -2.48
C TRP A 19 4.06 3.48 -2.52
N LEU A 20 3.63 2.33 -3.05
CA LEU A 20 4.48 1.16 -3.20
C LEU A 20 5.69 1.39 -4.10
N ASN A 21 5.52 2.14 -5.20
CA ASN A 21 6.64 2.51 -6.08
C ASN A 21 7.65 3.40 -5.36
N TYR A 22 7.17 4.44 -4.67
CA TYR A 22 8.03 5.27 -3.85
C TYR A 22 8.78 4.44 -2.79
N TYR A 23 8.05 3.59 -2.06
CA TYR A 23 8.65 2.74 -1.03
C TYR A 23 9.72 1.82 -1.63
N GLN A 24 9.44 1.17 -2.77
CA GLN A 24 10.38 0.27 -3.44
C GLN A 24 11.67 0.99 -3.87
N GLU A 25 11.55 2.19 -4.45
CA GLU A 25 12.69 3.01 -4.87
C GLU A 25 13.53 3.49 -3.67
N ASN A 26 12.89 3.66 -2.51
CA ASN A 26 13.46 4.22 -1.29
C ASN A 26 13.67 3.18 -0.17
N ARG A 27 13.53 1.90 -0.51
CA ARG A 27 13.42 0.79 0.45
C ARG A 27 14.57 0.72 1.43
N SER A 28 15.80 0.90 0.95
CA SER A 28 17.01 0.75 1.77
C SER A 28 17.04 1.70 2.96
N TRP A 29 16.82 3.00 2.74
CA TRP A 29 16.86 3.98 3.82
C TRP A 29 15.58 3.95 4.65
N LEU A 30 14.42 3.66 4.06
CA LEU A 30 13.16 3.51 4.81
C LEU A 30 13.25 2.38 5.82
N GLN A 31 13.76 1.22 5.40
CA GLN A 31 13.99 0.09 6.29
C GLN A 31 15.00 0.43 7.38
N GLN A 32 16.09 1.12 7.03
CA GLN A 32 17.06 1.57 8.02
C GLN A 32 16.41 2.48 9.08
N CYS A 33 15.65 3.50 8.66
CA CYS A 33 14.94 4.40 9.57
C CYS A 33 13.95 3.65 10.49
N MET A 34 13.16 2.72 9.93
CA MET A 34 12.21 1.92 10.71
C MET A 34 12.89 0.95 11.69
N ASN A 35 14.08 0.44 11.36
CA ASN A 35 14.82 -0.47 12.23
C ASN A 35 15.55 0.27 13.36
N GLU A 36 16.08 1.46 13.09
CA GLU A 36 16.85 2.25 14.05
C GLU A 36 15.96 3.08 14.99
N ASN A 37 14.77 3.46 14.55
CA ASN A 37 13.85 4.30 15.29
C ASN A 37 12.46 3.67 15.35
N SER A 38 12.10 3.12 16.51
CA SER A 38 10.77 2.51 16.71
C SER A 38 9.61 3.51 16.55
N GLY A 39 9.87 4.82 16.63
CA GLY A 39 8.87 5.85 16.38
C GLY A 39 8.63 6.15 14.89
N TRP A 40 9.34 5.48 13.99
CA TRP A 40 9.16 5.57 12.53
C TRP A 40 8.38 4.41 11.95
N CYS A 41 7.91 3.47 12.78
CA CYS A 41 7.16 2.31 12.32
C CYS A 41 5.89 2.10 13.15
N ASP A 42 4.82 1.74 12.45
CA ASP A 42 3.56 1.27 13.04
C ASP A 42 3.34 -0.19 12.69
N CYS A 43 2.75 -0.95 13.60
CA CYS A 43 2.30 -2.32 13.32
C CYS A 43 1.00 -2.28 12.51
N VAL A 44 0.84 -3.26 11.62
CA VAL A 44 -0.38 -3.45 10.84
C VAL A 44 -0.96 -4.84 11.06
N GLU A 45 -2.27 -4.96 10.88
CA GLU A 45 -3.00 -6.20 11.12
C GLU A 45 -3.00 -7.09 9.87
N TYR A 46 -2.71 -8.38 10.06
CA TYR A 46 -2.85 -9.43 9.06
C TYR A 46 -3.35 -10.69 9.76
N GLU A 47 -4.20 -11.45 9.09
CA GLU A 47 -4.61 -12.77 9.58
C GLU A 47 -3.44 -13.77 9.48
N GLU A 48 -3.39 -14.76 10.38
CA GLU A 48 -2.32 -15.76 10.39
C GLU A 48 -2.22 -16.52 9.06
N GLU A 49 -3.36 -16.81 8.43
CA GLU A 49 -3.42 -17.50 7.14
C GLU A 49 -2.80 -16.65 6.02
N GLU A 50 -3.02 -15.32 6.05
CA GLU A 50 -2.42 -14.39 5.10
C GLU A 50 -0.91 -14.34 5.28
N LEU A 51 -0.41 -14.27 6.52
CA LEU A 51 1.02 -14.29 6.81
C LEU A 51 1.68 -15.58 6.33
N LYS A 52 1.06 -16.74 6.57
CA LYS A 52 1.54 -18.03 6.07
C LYS A 52 1.66 -18.04 4.54
N SER A 53 0.79 -17.32 3.83
CA SER A 53 0.85 -17.22 2.36
C SER A 53 2.06 -16.43 1.83
N PHE A 54 2.66 -15.55 2.64
CA PHE A 54 3.85 -14.76 2.27
C PHE A 54 5.18 -15.46 2.56
N GLU A 55 5.15 -16.70 3.05
CA GLU A 55 6.33 -17.48 3.42
C GLU A 55 7.27 -16.71 4.38
N VAL A 56 6.68 -15.99 5.35
CA VAL A 56 7.44 -15.25 6.38
C VAL A 56 7.69 -16.10 7.62
N GLU A 57 8.67 -15.67 8.43
CA GLU A 57 8.97 -16.27 9.73
C GLU A 57 7.77 -16.16 10.69
N GLU A 58 7.59 -17.13 11.59
CA GLU A 58 6.44 -17.16 12.51
C GLU A 58 6.39 -15.96 13.47
N ASP A 59 7.53 -15.33 13.75
CA ASP A 59 7.66 -14.14 14.58
C ASP A 59 7.72 -12.84 13.78
N TYR A 60 7.46 -12.89 12.46
CA TYR A 60 7.41 -11.70 11.63
C TYR A 60 6.30 -10.75 12.11
N CYS A 61 6.66 -9.50 12.37
CA CYS A 61 5.74 -8.45 12.75
C CYS A 61 5.45 -7.54 11.54
N PRO A 62 4.22 -7.58 10.98
CA PRO A 62 3.84 -6.71 9.88
C PRO A 62 3.91 -5.25 10.29
N ARG A 63 4.59 -4.45 9.48
CA ARG A 63 4.86 -3.04 9.82
C ARG A 63 4.91 -2.14 8.61
N ARG A 64 4.65 -0.86 8.84
CA ARG A 64 4.76 0.20 7.83
C ARG A 64 5.42 1.44 8.43
N PRO A 65 5.86 2.40 7.59
CA PRO A 65 6.27 3.71 8.07
C PRO A 65 5.14 4.43 8.83
N GLU A 66 5.53 5.32 9.73
CA GLU A 66 4.61 6.14 10.53
C GLU A 66 3.62 6.94 9.66
N CYS A 67 2.39 7.14 10.16
CA CYS A 67 1.31 7.71 9.35
C CYS A 67 1.60 9.11 8.79
N TYR A 68 2.19 10.05 9.54
CA TYR A 68 2.52 11.37 9.01
C TYR A 68 3.56 11.30 7.89
N PHE A 69 4.51 10.36 7.98
CA PHE A 69 5.45 10.14 6.89
C PHE A 69 4.73 9.69 5.62
N ILE A 70 3.85 8.68 5.71
CA ILE A 70 3.06 8.19 4.57
C ILE A 70 2.24 9.34 3.98
N LEU A 71 1.48 10.06 4.81
CA LEU A 71 0.63 11.18 4.39
C LEU A 71 1.45 12.30 3.74
N GLY A 72 2.62 12.62 4.28
CA GLY A 72 3.54 13.60 3.73
C GLY A 72 4.00 13.22 2.32
N VAL A 73 4.42 11.98 2.12
CA VAL A 73 4.85 11.48 0.80
C VAL A 73 3.70 11.46 -0.20
N VAL A 74 2.55 10.87 0.16
CA VAL A 74 1.43 10.77 -0.79
C VAL A 74 0.86 12.13 -1.14
N SER A 75 0.98 13.14 -0.27
CA SER A 75 0.61 14.53 -0.60
C SER A 75 1.47 15.13 -1.72
N VAL A 76 2.72 14.67 -1.86
CA VAL A 76 3.64 15.11 -2.91
C VAL A 76 3.34 14.33 -4.21
N LEU A 77 3.16 13.01 -4.10
CA LEU A 77 2.87 12.13 -5.23
C LEU A 77 1.48 12.37 -5.84
N GLU A 78 0.52 12.77 -5.02
CA GLU A 78 -0.85 13.04 -5.39
C GLU A 78 -1.35 14.34 -4.74
N PRO A 79 -1.14 15.50 -5.39
CA PRO A 79 -1.55 16.79 -4.83
C PRO A 79 -3.06 16.91 -4.56
N SER A 80 -3.90 16.14 -5.23
CA SER A 80 -5.35 16.11 -4.97
C SER A 80 -5.69 15.61 -3.56
N VAL A 81 -4.83 14.80 -2.93
CA VAL A 81 -4.99 14.34 -1.55
C VAL A 81 -4.86 15.50 -0.55
N ARG A 82 -4.07 16.55 -0.85
CA ARG A 82 -3.88 17.69 0.07
C ARG A 82 -5.18 18.40 0.41
N GLY A 83 -6.07 18.55 -0.57
CA GLY A 83 -7.38 19.16 -0.37
C GLY A 83 -8.27 18.35 0.58
N LEU A 84 -8.08 17.03 0.62
CA LEU A 84 -8.81 16.13 1.52
C LEU A 84 -8.29 16.21 2.94
N PHE A 85 -6.98 16.36 3.16
CA PHE A 85 -6.43 16.49 4.52
C PHE A 85 -7.06 17.65 5.28
N THR A 86 -7.23 18.80 4.62
CA THR A 86 -7.88 19.96 5.22
C THR A 86 -9.34 19.68 5.61
N PHE A 87 -10.05 18.83 4.86
CA PHE A 87 -11.42 18.44 5.22
C PHE A 87 -11.43 17.40 6.34
N MET A 88 -10.52 16.42 6.27
CA MET A 88 -10.55 15.25 7.12
C MET A 88 -9.94 15.47 8.51
N GLU A 89 -9.04 16.45 8.67
CA GLU A 89 -8.56 16.90 9.99
C GLU A 89 -9.72 17.31 10.91
N TYR A 90 -10.81 17.83 10.34
CA TYR A 90 -12.03 18.16 11.07
C TYR A 90 -12.99 16.97 11.30
N SER A 91 -12.85 15.86 10.56
CA SER A 91 -13.85 14.78 10.56
C SER A 91 -13.37 13.45 11.14
N THR A 92 -12.12 13.03 10.90
CA THR A 92 -11.62 11.72 11.36
C THR A 92 -10.94 11.79 12.71
N GLY A 93 -10.37 12.94 13.08
CA GLY A 93 -9.74 13.14 14.39
C GLY A 93 -8.43 12.37 14.62
N SER A 94 -7.98 11.50 13.69
CA SER A 94 -6.65 10.90 13.69
C SER A 94 -6.09 10.67 12.28
N SER A 95 -4.77 10.84 12.15
CA SER A 95 -4.02 10.57 10.93
C SER A 95 -3.99 9.08 10.55
N GLU A 96 -4.05 8.20 11.55
CA GLU A 96 -4.14 6.75 11.34
C GLU A 96 -5.42 6.36 10.58
N GLN A 97 -6.56 6.93 10.98
CA GLN A 97 -7.81 6.67 10.28
C GLN A 97 -7.77 7.18 8.84
N LEU A 98 -6.96 8.20 8.54
CA LEU A 98 -6.77 8.67 7.17
C LEU A 98 -5.96 7.68 6.33
N VAL A 99 -4.87 7.15 6.89
CA VAL A 99 -4.07 6.13 6.21
C VAL A 99 -4.94 4.90 5.91
N ASN A 100 -5.76 4.47 6.87
CA ASN A 100 -6.71 3.36 6.67
C ASN A 100 -7.79 3.72 5.62
N ALA A 101 -8.45 4.88 5.73
CA ALA A 101 -9.48 5.30 4.78
C ALA A 101 -8.97 5.43 3.33
N LEU A 102 -7.70 5.79 3.16
CA LEU A 102 -7.02 5.85 1.86
C LEU A 102 -6.55 4.47 1.34
N GLY A 103 -6.70 3.41 2.14
CA GLY A 103 -6.25 2.06 1.78
C GLY A 103 -4.73 1.89 1.81
N LEU A 104 -4.04 2.66 2.66
CA LEU A 104 -2.59 2.67 2.80
C LEU A 104 -2.09 1.97 4.08
N ASP A 105 -3.01 1.38 4.85
CA ASP A 105 -2.71 0.67 6.09
C ASP A 105 -2.34 -0.80 5.82
N PHE A 106 -1.14 -1.01 5.28
CA PHE A 106 -0.62 -2.33 4.94
C PHE A 106 0.90 -2.39 5.08
N ASP A 107 1.45 -3.61 5.12
CA ASP A 107 2.90 -3.82 5.13
C ASP A 107 3.44 -3.73 3.69
N PRO A 108 4.24 -2.71 3.34
CA PRO A 108 4.73 -2.53 1.98
C PRO A 108 5.66 -3.67 1.53
N GLU A 109 6.37 -4.35 2.44
CA GLU A 109 7.19 -5.51 2.10
C GLU A 109 6.34 -6.69 1.65
N LEU A 110 5.27 -6.97 2.39
CA LEU A 110 4.34 -8.06 2.05
C LEU A 110 3.59 -7.75 0.75
N GLU A 111 3.14 -6.52 0.56
CA GLU A 111 2.48 -6.11 -0.68
C GLU A 111 3.41 -6.16 -1.90
N LEU A 112 4.69 -5.77 -1.77
CA LEU A 112 5.65 -5.89 -2.87
C LEU A 112 5.90 -7.35 -3.28
N LYS A 113 5.84 -8.31 -2.33
CA LYS A 113 5.92 -9.75 -2.65
C LYS A 113 4.74 -10.26 -3.49
N LYS A 114 3.59 -9.58 -3.46
CA LYS A 114 2.41 -9.94 -4.28
C LYS A 114 2.57 -9.58 -5.76
N ARG A 115 3.36 -8.55 -6.10
CA ARG A 115 3.48 -8.05 -7.48
C ARG A 115 3.94 -9.13 -8.48
N PRO A 116 5.00 -9.92 -8.22
CA PRO A 116 5.42 -10.98 -9.14
C PRO A 116 4.38 -12.10 -9.28
N GLN A 117 3.58 -12.35 -8.23
CA GLN A 117 2.50 -13.35 -8.28
C GLN A 117 1.35 -12.87 -9.15
N GLN A 118 0.96 -11.60 -9.02
CA GLN A 118 -0.08 -10.98 -9.85
C GLN A 118 0.30 -10.95 -11.33
N GLU A 119 1.57 -10.64 -11.65
CA GLU A 119 2.07 -10.67 -13.04
C GLU A 119 2.03 -12.08 -13.64
N LYS A 120 2.41 -13.10 -12.86
CA LYS A 120 2.33 -14.50 -13.30
C LYS A 120 0.90 -14.95 -13.54
N THR A 121 0.01 -14.71 -12.58
CA THR A 121 -1.42 -15.08 -12.72
C THR A 121 -2.06 -14.37 -13.91
N ALA A 122 -1.77 -13.08 -14.12
CA ALA A 122 -2.28 -12.35 -15.28
C ALA A 122 -1.77 -12.92 -16.61
N SER A 123 -0.49 -13.28 -16.68
CA SER A 123 0.08 -13.94 -17.87
C SER A 123 -0.61 -15.28 -18.16
N GLU A 124 -0.78 -16.11 -17.14
CA GLU A 124 -1.43 -17.43 -17.27
C GLU A 124 -2.88 -17.31 -17.77
N TYR A 125 -3.64 -16.33 -17.28
CA TYR A 125 -5.00 -16.05 -17.76
C TYR A 125 -5.03 -15.61 -19.23
N LEU A 126 -4.11 -14.75 -19.66
CA LEU A 126 -4.04 -14.29 -21.04
C LEU A 126 -3.66 -15.41 -22.01
N ASP A 127 -2.80 -16.33 -21.56
CA ASP A 127 -2.44 -17.52 -22.32
C ASP A 127 -3.65 -18.47 -22.47
N GLN A 128 -4.45 -18.64 -21.41
CA GLN A 128 -5.70 -19.41 -21.48
C GLN A 128 -6.70 -18.83 -22.49
N ILE A 129 -6.97 -17.52 -22.42
CA ILE A 129 -7.87 -16.83 -23.37
C ILE A 129 -7.37 -16.98 -24.81
N ARG A 130 -6.04 -16.89 -25.02
CA ARG A 130 -5.44 -17.04 -26.35
C ARG A 130 -5.66 -18.44 -26.93
N GLU A 131 -5.64 -19.49 -26.11
CA GLU A 131 -5.90 -20.85 -26.56
C GLU A 131 -7.39 -21.10 -26.81
N GLU A 132 -8.29 -20.51 -26.01
CA GLU A 132 -9.74 -20.59 -26.24
C GLU A 132 -10.18 -19.94 -27.56
N ILE A 133 -9.57 -18.80 -27.93
CA ILE A 133 -9.89 -18.10 -29.20
C ILE A 133 -9.39 -18.85 -30.44
N LYS A 134 -8.39 -19.73 -30.30
CA LYS A 134 -7.84 -20.52 -31.41
C LYS A 134 -8.66 -21.77 -31.73
N THR A 135 -9.61 -22.15 -30.87
CA THR A 135 -10.48 -23.31 -31.02
C THR A 135 -11.80 -22.92 -31.68
#